data_AF-Q6P1Q9-F1
#
_entry.id   AF-Q6P1Q9-F1
#
_cell.length_a   1.000
_cell.length_b   1.000
_cell.length_c   1.000
_cell.angle_alpha   90.00
_cell.angle_beta   90.00
_cell.angle_gamma   90.00
#
_symmetry.space_group_name_H-M   'P 1'
#
loop_
_entity.id
_entity.type
_entity.pdbx_description
1 polymer ?
#
loop_
_entity_poly.entity_id
_entity_poly.type
_entity_poly.pdbx_seq_one_letter_code
_entity_poly.pdbx_strand_id
1 'polypeptide(L)'
;MAGSYPEGAPAILADKRQQFGSRFLSDPARVFHHNAWDNVEWSEEQAAAAERKVQENSIQRVCQEKQVDYEINAHKYWNDFYKIHENGFFKDRHWLFTEFPELAPSQNQNHLKDWFLENKSEVCECRNNEDGPGLIMEEQHKCSSKSLEHKTQTPPVEENVTQKISDLEICADEFPGSSATYRILEVGCGVGNTVFPILQTNNDPGLFVYCCDFSSTAIELVQTNSEYDPSRCFAFVHDLCDEEKSYPVPKGSLDIIILIFVLSAVVPDKMQKAINRLSRLLKPGGMVLLRDYGRYDMAQLRFKKGQCLSGNFYVRGDGTRVYFFTQEELDTLFTTAGLEKVQNLVDRRLQVNRGKQLTMYRVWIQCKYCKPLLSSTS
;
A
#
# COMPACT_ATOMS: atom_id res chain seq x y z
N MET A 1 -26.81 44.48 47.16
CA MET A 1 -27.58 43.96 46.02
C MET A 1 -26.81 42.79 45.44
N ALA A 2 -27.41 41.59 45.45
CA ALA A 2 -26.77 40.38 44.97
C ALA A 2 -26.51 40.47 43.45
N GLY A 3 -25.26 40.25 43.04
CA GLY A 3 -24.90 39.98 41.65
C GLY A 3 -24.30 38.58 41.59
N SER A 4 -25.13 37.60 41.25
CA SER A 4 -24.75 36.22 41.01
C SER A 4 -24.08 36.05 39.64
N TYR A 5 -23.10 35.15 39.60
CA TYR A 5 -22.30 34.65 38.48
C TYR A 5 -23.02 34.46 37.13
N PRO A 6 -22.21 34.39 36.06
CA PRO A 6 -22.29 33.26 35.15
C PRO A 6 -20.93 32.53 35.07
N GLU A 7 -20.85 31.39 35.77
CA GLU A 7 -19.91 30.32 35.44
C GLU A 7 -20.45 29.55 34.23
N GLY A 8 -19.58 29.19 33.30
CA GLY A 8 -19.90 28.27 32.20
C GLY A 8 -19.52 28.81 30.81
N ALA A 9 -18.23 29.03 30.56
CA ALA A 9 -17.75 29.10 29.18
C ALA A 9 -17.84 27.68 28.58
N PRO A 10 -18.54 27.49 27.45
CA PRO A 10 -18.75 26.17 26.88
C PRO A 10 -17.42 25.61 26.35
N ALA A 11 -17.13 24.36 26.70
CA ALA A 11 -16.06 23.58 26.11
C ALA A 11 -16.24 23.61 24.59
N ILE A 12 -15.26 24.20 23.89
CA ILE A 12 -15.20 24.22 22.44
C ILE A 12 -15.18 22.76 22.01
N LEU A 13 -16.31 22.29 21.46
CA LEU A 13 -16.43 21.00 20.80
C LEU A 13 -15.24 20.90 19.85
N ALA A 14 -14.35 19.94 20.12
CA ALA A 14 -13.23 19.63 19.25
C ALA A 14 -13.82 19.35 17.86
N ASP A 15 -13.66 20.32 16.97
CA ASP A 15 -14.21 20.31 15.64
C ASP A 15 -13.78 19.00 14.98
N LYS A 16 -14.74 18.12 14.67
CA LYS A 16 -14.45 16.84 14.01
C LYS A 16 -13.62 17.20 12.78
N ARG A 17 -12.40 16.66 12.70
CA ARG A 17 -11.47 16.93 11.59
C ARG A 17 -12.23 16.79 10.28
N GLN A 18 -12.42 17.91 9.57
CA GLN A 18 -13.13 17.92 8.29
C GLN A 18 -12.53 16.85 7.36
N GLN A 19 -13.40 16.14 6.63
CA GLN A 19 -13.02 15.11 5.67
C GLN A 19 -12.00 15.70 4.67
N PHE A 20 -10.91 14.97 4.42
CA PHE A 20 -9.93 15.33 3.40
C PHE A 20 -10.59 15.41 2.02
N GLY A 21 -10.12 16.31 1.15
CA GLY A 21 -10.64 16.48 -0.21
C GLY A 21 -11.64 17.62 -0.41
N SER A 22 -11.96 18.37 0.64
CA SER A 22 -12.97 19.45 0.61
C SER A 22 -12.40 20.87 0.57
N ARG A 23 -11.06 21.03 0.64
CA ARG A 23 -10.42 22.36 0.72
C ARG A 23 -10.06 22.88 -0.67
N PHE A 24 -11.00 23.49 -1.37
CA PHE A 24 -10.77 24.04 -2.70
C PHE A 24 -10.25 25.48 -2.64
N LEU A 25 -9.16 25.78 -3.37
CA LEU A 25 -8.63 27.13 -3.48
C LEU A 25 -9.44 27.91 -4.53
N SER A 26 -10.47 28.63 -4.09
CA SER A 26 -11.30 29.46 -4.98
C SER A 26 -10.76 30.87 -5.21
N ASP A 27 -10.04 31.42 -4.23
CA ASP A 27 -9.44 32.76 -4.26
C ASP A 27 -7.91 32.65 -4.08
N PRO A 28 -7.10 32.92 -5.12
CA PRO A 28 -5.64 32.87 -5.03
C PRO A 28 -5.05 33.73 -3.90
N ALA A 29 -5.70 34.83 -3.52
CA ALA A 29 -5.25 35.68 -2.41
C ALA A 29 -5.29 34.95 -1.05
N ARG A 30 -6.07 33.88 -0.94
CA ARG A 30 -6.24 33.08 0.28
C ARG A 30 -5.31 31.89 0.36
N VAL A 31 -4.37 31.71 -0.58
CA VAL A 31 -3.53 30.51 -0.69
C VAL A 31 -2.82 30.10 0.62
N PHE A 32 -2.53 31.04 1.52
CA PHE A 32 -1.90 30.76 2.82
C PHE A 32 -2.87 30.47 3.98
N HIS A 33 -4.20 30.55 3.78
CA HIS A 33 -5.21 30.35 4.84
C HIS A 33 -5.27 28.92 5.38
N HIS A 34 -4.99 27.92 4.53
CA HIS A 34 -4.78 26.53 4.94
C HIS A 34 -3.35 26.11 4.66
N ASN A 35 -2.93 24.97 5.22
CA ASN A 35 -1.61 24.38 4.95
C ASN A 35 -1.58 23.56 3.66
N ALA A 36 -2.76 23.15 3.16
CA ALA A 36 -2.94 22.47 1.89
C ALA A 36 -4.32 22.78 1.30
N TRP A 37 -4.38 22.74 -0.03
CA TRP A 37 -5.61 22.78 -0.83
C TRP A 37 -5.69 21.51 -1.68
N ASP A 38 -6.89 20.96 -1.78
CA ASP A 38 -7.20 19.71 -2.45
C ASP A 38 -7.68 19.97 -3.89
N ASN A 39 -7.53 18.97 -4.77
CA ASN A 39 -8.02 18.97 -6.15
C ASN A 39 -7.60 20.19 -6.98
N VAL A 40 -6.33 20.61 -6.83
CA VAL A 40 -5.84 21.79 -7.56
C VAL A 40 -5.58 21.45 -9.02
N GLU A 41 -6.32 22.10 -9.90
CA GLU A 41 -6.13 22.02 -11.35
C GLU A 41 -4.95 22.89 -11.79
N TRP A 42 -4.29 22.45 -12.86
CA TRP A 42 -3.16 23.18 -13.44
C TRP A 42 -3.63 23.95 -14.65
N SER A 43 -3.14 25.17 -14.82
CA SER A 43 -3.29 25.87 -16.10
C SER A 43 -2.48 25.16 -17.19
N GLU A 44 -2.85 25.40 -18.45
CA GLU A 44 -2.07 24.93 -19.61
C GLU A 44 -0.61 25.42 -19.55
N GLU A 45 -0.40 26.66 -19.09
CA GLU A 45 0.94 27.22 -18.90
C GLU A 45 1.76 26.46 -17.85
N GLN A 46 1.14 26.07 -16.74
CA GLN A 46 1.79 25.29 -15.69
C GLN A 46 2.13 23.88 -16.18
N ALA A 47 1.22 23.23 -16.92
CA ALA A 47 1.47 21.93 -17.55
C ALA A 47 2.64 22.00 -18.54
N ALA A 48 2.63 22.99 -19.45
CA ALA A 48 3.72 23.19 -20.41
C ALA A 48 5.06 23.53 -19.74
N ALA A 49 5.04 24.31 -18.66
CA ALA A 49 6.25 24.63 -17.90
C ALA A 49 6.83 23.40 -17.19
N ALA A 50 5.97 22.56 -16.61
CA ALA A 50 6.40 21.31 -15.98
C ALA A 50 6.97 20.32 -17.00
N GLU A 51 6.35 20.19 -18.17
CA GLU A 51 6.85 19.37 -19.25
C GLU A 51 8.24 19.83 -19.72
N ARG A 52 8.40 21.14 -20.00
CA ARG A 52 9.72 21.72 -20.33
C ARG A 52 10.76 21.42 -19.25
N LYS A 53 10.36 21.44 -17.98
CA LYS A 53 11.28 21.17 -16.86
C LYS A 53 11.70 19.70 -16.80
N VAL A 54 10.79 18.78 -17.07
CA VAL A 54 11.11 17.34 -17.19
C VAL A 54 12.02 17.09 -18.38
N GLN A 55 11.79 17.74 -19.51
CA GLN A 55 12.70 17.65 -20.66
C GLN A 55 14.10 18.15 -20.26
N GLU A 56 14.18 19.33 -19.61
CA GLU A 56 15.44 19.93 -19.17
C GLU A 56 16.23 19.04 -18.20
N ASN A 57 15.58 18.49 -17.18
CA ASN A 57 16.24 17.67 -16.17
C ASN A 57 16.66 16.29 -16.71
N SER A 58 16.09 15.87 -17.84
CA SER A 58 16.36 14.59 -18.51
C SER A 58 17.42 14.69 -19.61
N ILE A 59 17.89 15.90 -19.96
CA ILE A 59 18.92 16.12 -21.00
C ILE A 59 20.21 15.35 -20.68
N GLN A 60 20.67 15.46 -19.44
CA GLN A 60 21.88 14.78 -18.98
C GLN A 60 21.47 13.65 -18.04
N ARG A 61 21.67 12.42 -18.49
CA ARG A 61 21.46 11.22 -17.69
C ARG A 61 22.69 10.87 -16.87
N VAL A 62 22.48 10.11 -15.80
CA VAL A 62 23.52 9.43 -15.04
C VAL A 62 24.31 8.51 -15.98
N CYS A 63 25.64 8.42 -15.86
CA CYS A 63 26.44 7.50 -16.69
C CYS A 63 26.07 6.03 -16.41
N GLN A 64 26.22 5.16 -17.40
CA GLN A 64 25.79 3.76 -17.31
C GLN A 64 26.40 3.01 -16.12
N GLU A 65 27.69 3.21 -15.85
CA GLU A 65 28.38 2.61 -14.69
C GLU A 65 27.68 2.94 -13.36
N LYS A 66 27.31 4.20 -13.17
CA LYS A 66 26.57 4.63 -11.97
C LYS A 66 25.12 4.14 -11.96
N GLN A 67 24.46 4.05 -13.13
CA GLN A 67 23.12 3.46 -13.18
C GLN A 67 23.11 2.01 -12.70
N VAL A 68 24.11 1.23 -13.12
CA VAL A 68 24.31 -0.15 -12.68
C VAL A 68 24.59 -0.21 -11.17
N ASP A 69 25.47 0.67 -10.66
CA ASP A 69 25.74 0.79 -9.22
C ASP A 69 24.47 1.06 -8.41
N TYR A 70 23.65 2.04 -8.84
CA TYR A 70 22.40 2.39 -8.17
C TYR A 70 21.36 1.26 -8.17
N GLU A 71 21.39 0.35 -9.14
CA GLU A 71 20.52 -0.83 -9.17
C GLU A 71 21.07 -1.96 -8.29
N ILE A 72 22.33 -2.34 -8.45
CA ILE A 72 22.94 -3.45 -7.69
C ILE A 72 22.97 -3.14 -6.20
N ASN A 73 23.28 -1.89 -5.84
CA ASN A 73 23.44 -1.45 -4.45
C ASN A 73 22.17 -0.78 -3.89
N ALA A 74 21.00 -0.92 -4.55
CA ALA A 74 19.74 -0.31 -4.12
C ALA A 74 19.41 -0.58 -2.63
N HIS A 75 19.62 -1.80 -2.12
CA HIS A 75 19.42 -2.13 -0.70
C HIS A 75 20.32 -1.34 0.24
N LYS A 76 21.56 -1.04 -0.17
CA LYS A 76 22.53 -0.34 0.68
C LYS A 76 22.09 1.10 0.92
N TYR A 77 21.63 1.79 -0.11
CA TYR A 77 21.12 3.16 0.03
C TYR A 77 19.90 3.23 0.95
N TRP A 78 18.99 2.23 0.88
CA TRP A 78 17.87 2.15 1.81
C TRP A 78 18.30 1.79 3.23
N ASN A 79 19.23 0.85 3.41
CA ASN A 79 19.80 0.54 4.72
C ASN A 79 20.43 1.78 5.35
N ASP A 80 21.27 2.51 4.61
CA ASP A 80 21.93 3.71 5.10
C ASP A 80 20.93 4.83 5.40
N PHE A 81 19.89 4.96 4.57
CA PHE A 81 18.78 5.87 4.84
C PHE A 81 18.12 5.56 6.19
N TYR A 82 17.76 4.31 6.45
CA TYR A 82 17.09 3.94 7.72
C TYR A 82 18.04 3.93 8.92
N LYS A 83 19.34 3.68 8.74
CA LYS A 83 20.34 3.84 9.82
C LYS A 83 20.45 5.29 10.29
N ILE A 84 20.34 6.25 9.38
CA ILE A 84 20.46 7.67 9.70
C ILE A 84 19.18 8.22 10.32
N HIS A 85 18.03 7.78 9.82
CA HIS A 85 16.74 8.40 10.12
C HIS A 85 15.88 7.63 11.11
N GLU A 86 16.14 6.34 11.30
CA GLU A 86 15.38 5.43 12.15
C GLU A 86 13.86 5.57 11.89
N ASN A 87 13.07 5.82 12.94
CA ASN A 87 11.63 6.07 12.87
C ASN A 87 11.25 7.56 12.74
N GLY A 88 12.22 8.48 12.70
CA GLY A 88 11.98 9.92 12.81
C GLY A 88 11.63 10.64 11.50
N PHE A 89 11.86 10.02 10.34
CA PHE A 89 11.72 10.70 9.05
C PHE A 89 10.30 10.68 8.47
N PHE A 90 9.67 9.51 8.46
CA PHE A 90 8.29 9.36 8.01
C PHE A 90 7.34 9.46 9.20
N LYS A 91 6.13 9.97 8.94
CA LYS A 91 5.06 9.98 9.94
C LYS A 91 4.13 8.81 9.71
N ASP A 92 3.50 8.36 10.81
CA ASP A 92 2.43 7.38 10.77
C ASP A 92 1.30 7.81 9.82
N ARG A 93 0.84 6.83 9.05
CA ARG A 93 -0.03 7.03 7.90
C ARG A 93 -1.50 6.75 8.23
N HIS A 94 -1.98 7.19 9.40
CA HIS A 94 -3.40 7.09 9.77
C HIS A 94 -4.38 7.70 8.75
N TRP A 95 -3.92 8.61 7.90
CA TRP A 95 -4.75 9.15 6.82
C TRP A 95 -5.10 8.09 5.75
N LEU A 96 -4.38 6.98 5.67
CA LEU A 96 -4.68 5.89 4.74
C LEU A 96 -6.07 5.30 4.96
N PHE A 97 -6.63 5.27 6.18
CA PHE A 97 -8.00 4.76 6.40
C PHE A 97 -9.08 5.64 5.75
N THR A 98 -8.79 6.91 5.46
CA THR A 98 -9.71 7.77 4.70
C THR A 98 -9.70 7.43 3.21
N GLU A 99 -8.56 6.97 2.71
CA GLU A 99 -8.34 6.67 1.29
C GLU A 99 -8.63 5.20 0.97
N PHE A 100 -8.34 4.34 1.93
CA PHE A 100 -8.38 2.89 1.89
C PHE A 100 -9.15 2.35 3.12
N PRO A 101 -10.47 2.55 3.19
CA PRO A 101 -11.29 1.97 4.26
C PRO A 101 -11.21 0.44 4.32
N GLU A 102 -10.77 -0.22 3.23
CA GLU A 102 -10.54 -1.67 3.14
C GLU A 102 -9.45 -2.17 4.11
N LEU A 103 -8.65 -1.28 4.71
CA LEU A 103 -7.67 -1.65 5.74
C LEU A 103 -8.31 -1.97 7.11
N ALA A 104 -9.50 -1.45 7.35
CA ALA A 104 -10.28 -1.66 8.57
C ALA A 104 -11.77 -1.79 8.22
N PRO A 105 -12.17 -2.86 7.50
CA PRO A 105 -13.55 -3.03 7.09
C PRO A 105 -14.45 -3.11 8.34
N SER A 106 -15.45 -2.23 8.42
CA SER A 106 -16.47 -2.35 9.46
C SER A 106 -17.38 -3.54 9.12
N GLN A 107 -17.80 -4.32 10.12
CA GLN A 107 -18.68 -5.49 9.91
C GLN A 107 -19.96 -5.15 9.11
N ASN A 108 -20.36 -3.88 9.09
CA ASN A 108 -21.56 -3.39 8.39
C ASN A 108 -21.29 -2.77 7.01
N GLN A 109 -20.04 -2.62 6.55
CA GLN A 109 -19.72 -2.06 5.24
C GLN A 109 -18.90 -3.07 4.41
N ASN A 110 -19.56 -4.12 3.91
CA ASN A 110 -19.00 -4.91 2.83
C ASN A 110 -19.21 -4.17 1.50
N HIS A 111 -18.53 -3.04 1.29
CA HIS A 111 -18.52 -2.30 0.01
C HIS A 111 -18.17 -3.20 -1.19
N LEU A 112 -17.40 -4.27 -0.94
CA LEU A 112 -17.12 -5.33 -1.92
C LEU A 112 -18.40 -5.97 -2.48
N LYS A 113 -19.37 -6.31 -1.63
CA LYS A 113 -20.65 -6.89 -2.10
C LYS A 113 -21.44 -5.88 -2.91
N ASP A 114 -21.43 -4.61 -2.51
CA ASP A 114 -22.16 -3.54 -3.19
C ASP A 114 -21.54 -3.25 -4.57
N TRP A 115 -20.21 -3.14 -4.66
CA TRP A 115 -19.49 -2.96 -5.94
C TRP A 115 -19.71 -4.13 -6.91
N PHE A 116 -19.61 -5.38 -6.42
CA PHE A 116 -19.89 -6.54 -7.25
C PHE A 116 -21.38 -6.64 -7.64
N LEU A 117 -22.30 -6.09 -6.85
CA LEU A 117 -23.70 -5.98 -7.23
C LEU A 117 -23.88 -4.94 -8.35
N GLU A 118 -23.29 -3.74 -8.20
CA GLU A 118 -23.40 -2.65 -9.18
C GLU A 118 -22.84 -3.04 -10.56
N ASN A 119 -21.67 -3.68 -10.60
CA ASN A 119 -21.06 -4.13 -11.86
C ASN A 119 -21.73 -5.39 -12.47
N LYS A 120 -22.51 -6.16 -11.71
CA LYS A 120 -23.33 -7.24 -12.27
C LYS A 120 -24.61 -6.73 -12.90
N SER A 121 -25.15 -5.60 -12.43
CA SER A 121 -26.38 -5.02 -12.99
C SER A 121 -26.21 -4.43 -14.40
N GLU A 122 -25.00 -4.05 -14.83
CA GLU A 122 -24.78 -3.53 -16.20
C GLU A 122 -24.65 -4.63 -17.27
N VAL A 123 -24.58 -5.91 -16.89
CA VAL A 123 -24.47 -7.03 -17.85
C VAL A 123 -25.38 -8.19 -17.43
N CYS A 124 -26.69 -8.07 -17.64
CA CYS A 124 -27.57 -9.15 -18.12
C CYS A 124 -29.03 -8.66 -18.22
N GLU A 125 -29.38 -7.97 -19.31
CA GLU A 125 -30.74 -8.05 -19.83
C GLU A 125 -30.81 -9.26 -20.76
N CYS A 126 -31.88 -10.05 -20.63
CA CYS A 126 -32.28 -11.20 -21.47
C CYS A 126 -31.79 -12.60 -21.02
N ARG A 127 -32.58 -13.28 -20.18
CA ARG A 127 -33.53 -14.32 -20.64
C ARG A 127 -34.27 -14.96 -19.46
N ASN A 128 -35.57 -15.07 -19.66
CA ASN A 128 -36.58 -15.64 -18.78
C ASN A 128 -36.53 -17.17 -18.72
N ASN A 129 -37.00 -17.68 -17.57
CA ASN A 129 -37.73 -18.93 -17.33
C ASN A 129 -37.05 -20.25 -17.75
N GLU A 130 -36.80 -21.14 -16.78
CA GLU A 130 -37.59 -22.37 -16.58
C GLU A 130 -37.39 -22.93 -15.16
N ASP A 131 -38.50 -23.35 -14.58
CA ASP A 131 -38.67 -24.04 -13.30
C ASP A 131 -38.07 -25.46 -13.27
N GLY A 132 -37.68 -25.94 -12.08
CA GLY A 132 -37.50 -27.38 -11.85
C GLY A 132 -36.76 -27.74 -10.56
N PRO A 133 -37.39 -28.43 -9.58
CA PRO A 133 -36.86 -28.57 -8.22
C PRO A 133 -36.22 -29.93 -7.92
N GLY A 134 -35.37 -29.93 -6.89
CA GLY A 134 -35.14 -31.09 -6.03
C GLY A 134 -33.75 -31.72 -6.12
N LEU A 135 -33.03 -31.75 -5.00
CA LEU A 135 -32.68 -32.99 -4.28
C LEU A 135 -31.86 -32.63 -3.03
N ILE A 136 -32.43 -32.94 -1.86
CA ILE A 136 -31.76 -32.96 -0.56
C ILE A 136 -31.05 -34.32 -0.48
N MET A 137 -29.75 -34.32 -0.19
CA MET A 137 -29.04 -35.49 0.33
C MET A 137 -28.16 -35.07 1.50
N GLU A 138 -28.64 -35.38 2.71
CA GLU A 138 -27.84 -35.60 3.89
C GLU A 138 -27.32 -37.03 3.84
N GLU A 139 -26.02 -37.26 4.05
CA GLU A 139 -25.57 -38.50 4.68
C GLU A 139 -24.26 -38.28 5.44
N GLN A 140 -24.35 -38.63 6.72
CA GLN A 140 -23.29 -38.63 7.71
C GLN A 140 -22.35 -39.82 7.47
N HIS A 141 -21.04 -39.60 7.58
CA HIS A 141 -20.10 -40.67 7.90
C HIS A 141 -19.16 -40.28 9.04
N LYS A 142 -19.37 -40.98 10.15
CA LYS A 142 -18.53 -41.11 11.36
C LYS A 142 -17.31 -41.98 11.07
N CYS A 143 -16.13 -41.57 11.57
CA CYS A 143 -15.07 -42.49 12.06
C CYS A 143 -14.10 -41.68 12.94
N SER A 144 -14.30 -41.64 14.26
CA SER A 144 -13.66 -42.48 15.29
C SER A 144 -12.14 -42.37 15.40
N SER A 145 -11.75 -41.54 16.37
CA SER A 145 -10.58 -41.52 17.24
C SER A 145 -9.68 -42.76 17.28
N LYS A 146 -8.36 -42.52 17.21
CA LYS A 146 -7.35 -43.20 18.04
C LYS A 146 -6.26 -42.22 18.49
N SER A 147 -6.15 -42.08 19.80
CA SER A 147 -5.05 -41.49 20.55
C SER A 147 -3.76 -42.29 20.39
N LEU A 148 -2.62 -41.62 20.30
CA LEU A 148 -1.36 -42.18 20.79
C LEU A 148 -0.57 -41.08 21.51
N GLU A 149 -0.45 -41.26 22.82
CA GLU A 149 0.40 -40.48 23.71
C GLU A 149 1.85 -40.95 23.55
N HIS A 150 2.80 -40.01 23.45
CA HIS A 150 4.15 -40.25 23.95
C HIS A 150 4.78 -38.93 24.43
N LYS A 151 5.01 -38.88 25.75
CA LYS A 151 5.88 -37.93 26.45
C LYS A 151 7.34 -38.14 26.03
N THR A 152 8.13 -37.07 25.90
CA THR A 152 9.49 -36.88 26.47
C THR A 152 9.90 -35.39 26.33
N GLN A 153 10.76 -34.94 27.23
CA GLN A 153 11.12 -33.56 27.63
C GLN A 153 12.03 -32.75 26.66
N THR A 154 11.92 -31.42 26.81
CA THR A 154 12.81 -30.24 26.51
C THR A 154 14.32 -30.46 26.25
N PRO A 155 15.02 -29.62 25.43
CA PRO A 155 15.34 -28.20 25.77
C PRO A 155 15.26 -27.19 24.57
N PRO A 156 15.52 -25.88 24.77
CA PRO A 156 15.09 -24.83 23.84
C PRO A 156 16.17 -24.51 22.81
N VAL A 157 15.74 -24.29 21.57
CA VAL A 157 16.59 -23.77 20.51
C VAL A 157 15.83 -22.60 19.88
N GLU A 158 16.19 -21.39 20.28
CA GLU A 158 15.92 -20.17 19.52
C GLU A 158 16.76 -20.24 18.24
N GLU A 159 16.28 -20.97 17.23
CA GLU A 159 16.87 -20.96 15.89
C GLU A 159 15.93 -20.23 14.93
N ASN A 160 16.42 -19.06 14.51
CA ASN A 160 16.05 -18.29 13.33
C ASN A 160 15.14 -19.05 12.34
N VAL A 161 13.83 -18.83 12.46
CA VAL A 161 12.76 -19.38 11.60
C VAL A 161 12.94 -18.97 10.12
N THR A 162 13.83 -18.02 9.82
CA THR A 162 13.96 -17.40 8.49
C THR A 162 14.71 -18.22 7.44
N GLN A 163 15.36 -19.36 7.77
CA GLN A 163 16.24 -20.06 6.81
C GLN A 163 15.80 -21.46 6.34
N LYS A 164 14.58 -21.93 6.65
CA LYS A 164 14.11 -23.25 6.17
C LYS A 164 12.74 -23.28 5.48
N ILE A 165 12.31 -22.16 4.89
CA ILE A 165 11.11 -22.13 4.04
C ILE A 165 11.51 -21.80 2.59
N SER A 166 12.41 -22.62 2.03
CA SER A 166 12.73 -22.61 0.61
C SER A 166 12.35 -23.98 0.04
N ASP A 167 11.27 -23.97 -0.75
CA ASP A 167 10.83 -25.03 -1.69
C ASP A 167 10.00 -26.23 -1.19
N LEU A 168 9.54 -26.25 0.07
CA LEU A 168 8.40 -27.08 0.43
C LEU A 168 7.11 -26.27 0.25
N GLU A 169 6.14 -26.80 -0.50
CA GLU A 169 4.76 -26.29 -0.49
C GLU A 169 4.38 -26.00 0.97
N ILE A 170 4.14 -24.73 1.28
CA ILE A 170 3.72 -24.32 2.62
C ILE A 170 2.49 -25.17 2.96
N CYS A 171 2.64 -26.07 3.96
CA CYS A 171 1.53 -26.87 4.45
C CYS A 171 0.41 -25.90 4.83
N ALA A 172 -0.81 -26.14 4.36
CA ALA A 172 -1.91 -25.18 4.40
C ALA A 172 -2.24 -24.65 5.82
N ASP A 173 -1.79 -25.35 6.87
CA ASP A 173 -2.11 -25.03 8.25
C ASP A 173 -0.94 -24.47 9.08
N GLU A 174 0.30 -24.45 8.55
CA GLU A 174 1.52 -24.08 9.31
C GLU A 174 2.27 -22.87 8.72
N PHE A 175 1.62 -21.72 8.62
CA PHE A 175 2.29 -20.46 8.31
C PHE A 175 1.85 -19.34 9.26
N PRO A 176 2.67 -18.28 9.47
CA PRO A 176 2.31 -17.17 10.35
C PRO A 176 0.95 -16.59 9.94
N GLY A 177 -0.03 -16.49 10.85
CA GLY A 177 -1.36 -15.98 10.51
C GLY A 177 -2.26 -16.97 9.73
N SER A 178 -1.97 -18.28 9.74
CA SER A 178 -2.82 -19.28 9.08
C SER A 178 -4.26 -19.27 9.60
N SER A 179 -4.49 -19.01 10.89
CA SER A 179 -5.82 -18.88 11.50
C SER A 179 -6.56 -17.58 11.18
N ALA A 180 -5.89 -16.61 10.55
CA ALA A 180 -6.48 -15.31 10.25
C ALA A 180 -7.49 -15.39 9.09
N THR A 181 -8.58 -14.63 9.20
CA THR A 181 -9.63 -14.55 8.18
C THR A 181 -9.45 -13.35 7.25
N TYR A 182 -8.61 -12.39 7.62
CA TYR A 182 -8.29 -11.21 6.82
C TYR A 182 -6.79 -10.95 6.84
N ARG A 183 -6.13 -11.12 5.70
CA ARG A 183 -4.67 -11.08 5.57
C ARG A 183 -4.22 -9.92 4.69
N ILE A 184 -3.38 -9.06 5.24
CA ILE A 184 -2.82 -7.90 4.56
C ILE A 184 -1.32 -8.09 4.37
N LEU A 185 -0.78 -7.75 3.20
CA LEU A 185 0.65 -7.61 2.98
C LEU A 185 1.01 -6.17 2.65
N GLU A 186 1.82 -5.51 3.47
CA GLU A 186 2.49 -4.27 3.08
C GLU A 186 3.88 -4.55 2.51
N VAL A 187 4.08 -4.18 1.24
CA VAL A 187 5.38 -4.26 0.58
C VAL A 187 6.05 -2.89 0.65
N GLY A 188 7.34 -2.86 1.03
CA GLY A 188 8.06 -1.62 1.31
C GLY A 188 7.57 -0.96 2.59
N CYS A 189 7.38 -1.75 3.66
CA CYS A 189 6.82 -1.24 4.91
C CYS A 189 7.72 -0.22 5.63
N GLY A 190 9.00 -0.15 5.25
CA GLY A 190 10.01 0.62 5.97
C GLY A 190 10.00 0.25 7.44
N VAL A 191 9.93 1.28 8.29
CA VAL A 191 9.90 1.15 9.76
C VAL A 191 8.48 1.05 10.34
N GLY A 192 7.49 0.63 9.53
CA GLY A 192 6.16 0.26 10.03
C GLY A 192 5.14 1.40 10.15
N ASN A 193 5.39 2.55 9.51
CA ASN A 193 4.51 3.74 9.54
C ASN A 193 3.09 3.50 8.97
N THR A 194 2.81 2.35 8.37
CA THR A 194 1.46 1.93 7.98
C THR A 194 1.02 0.71 8.79
N VAL A 195 1.90 -0.28 8.98
CA VAL A 195 1.66 -1.49 9.80
C VAL A 195 1.10 -1.13 11.18
N PHE A 196 1.78 -0.27 11.94
CA PHE A 196 1.35 0.04 13.31
C PHE A 196 0.00 0.77 13.35
N PRO A 197 -0.25 1.80 12.52
CA PRO A 197 -1.60 2.36 12.38
C PRO A 197 -2.69 1.33 12.03
N ILE A 198 -2.40 0.33 11.18
CA ILE A 198 -3.34 -0.78 10.89
C ILE A 198 -3.62 -1.58 12.15
N LEU A 199 -2.58 -2.02 12.87
CA LEU A 199 -2.75 -2.81 14.08
C LEU A 199 -3.51 -2.07 15.20
N GLN A 200 -3.29 -0.76 15.32
CA GLN A 200 -3.98 0.10 16.29
C GLN A 200 -5.47 0.35 15.93
N THR A 201 -5.77 0.45 14.64
CA THR A 201 -7.10 0.86 14.16
C THR A 201 -8.01 -0.34 13.93
N ASN A 202 -7.51 -1.39 13.29
CA ASN A 202 -8.25 -2.61 13.02
C ASN A 202 -8.03 -3.60 14.17
N ASN A 203 -9.00 -3.68 15.07
CA ASN A 203 -8.96 -4.53 16.27
C ASN A 203 -9.63 -5.91 16.07
N ASP A 204 -9.90 -6.30 14.82
CA ASP A 204 -10.47 -7.61 14.52
C ASP A 204 -9.47 -8.72 14.87
N PRO A 205 -9.84 -9.73 15.70
CA PRO A 205 -8.97 -10.87 16.00
C PRO A 205 -8.64 -11.74 14.78
N GLY A 206 -9.41 -11.62 13.69
CA GLY A 206 -9.15 -12.29 12.41
C GLY A 206 -8.15 -11.57 11.51
N LEU A 207 -7.62 -10.40 11.90
CA LEU A 207 -6.60 -9.66 11.14
C LEU A 207 -5.21 -10.26 11.33
N PHE A 208 -4.48 -10.44 10.24
CA PHE A 208 -3.03 -10.64 10.27
C PHE A 208 -2.31 -9.81 9.20
N VAL A 209 -1.24 -9.14 9.59
CA VAL A 209 -0.49 -8.23 8.73
C VAL A 209 0.92 -8.76 8.47
N TYR A 210 1.17 -9.18 7.25
CA TYR A 210 2.53 -9.37 6.75
C TYR A 210 3.10 -8.01 6.35
N CYS A 211 4.37 -7.79 6.64
CA CYS A 211 5.07 -6.61 6.17
C CYS A 211 6.50 -6.95 5.76
N CYS A 212 6.95 -6.40 4.64
CA CYS A 212 8.29 -6.64 4.16
C CYS A 212 8.95 -5.41 3.58
N ASP A 213 10.27 -5.38 3.66
CA ASP A 213 11.11 -4.36 3.07
C ASP A 213 12.40 -5.02 2.56
N PHE A 214 12.99 -4.38 1.55
CA PHE A 214 14.28 -4.79 1.02
C PHE A 214 15.42 -4.49 2.00
N SER A 215 15.23 -3.47 2.85
CA SER A 215 16.17 -3.07 3.90
C SER A 215 16.04 -3.96 5.12
N SER A 216 17.13 -4.67 5.46
CA SER A 216 17.23 -5.42 6.71
C SER A 216 17.18 -4.51 7.93
N THR A 217 17.76 -3.31 7.83
CA THR A 217 17.70 -2.31 8.91
C THR A 217 16.26 -1.85 9.17
N ALA A 218 15.46 -1.63 8.11
CA ALA A 218 14.06 -1.25 8.28
C ALA A 218 13.26 -2.34 9.02
N ILE A 219 13.45 -3.61 8.64
CA ILE A 219 12.78 -4.75 9.28
C ILE A 219 13.21 -4.93 10.74
N GLU A 220 14.49 -4.76 11.05
CA GLU A 220 14.97 -4.78 12.44
C GLU A 220 14.29 -3.70 13.28
N LEU A 221 14.13 -2.48 12.75
CA LEU A 221 13.41 -1.38 13.42
C LEU A 221 11.91 -1.69 13.60
N VAL A 222 11.27 -2.39 12.66
CA VAL A 222 9.88 -2.87 12.85
C VAL A 222 9.81 -3.89 13.97
N GLN A 223 10.68 -4.90 13.95
CA GLN A 223 10.65 -6.02 14.91
C GLN A 223 11.02 -5.60 16.34
N THR A 224 11.84 -4.56 16.49
CA THR A 224 12.24 -4.01 17.80
C THR A 224 11.31 -2.92 18.32
N ASN A 225 10.31 -2.50 17.54
CA ASN A 225 9.32 -1.54 17.98
C ASN A 225 8.44 -2.15 19.09
N SER A 226 8.13 -1.38 20.14
CA SER A 226 7.29 -1.82 21.25
C SER A 226 5.86 -2.21 20.84
N GLU A 227 5.39 -1.75 19.69
CA GLU A 227 4.07 -2.05 19.15
C GLU A 227 4.06 -3.30 18.25
N TYR A 228 5.22 -3.91 18.01
CA TYR A 228 5.31 -5.15 17.24
C TYR A 228 4.71 -6.31 18.04
N ASP A 229 3.65 -6.89 17.49
CA ASP A 229 2.96 -8.05 18.05
C ASP A 229 3.05 -9.24 17.08
N PRO A 230 3.92 -10.23 17.34
CA PRO A 230 4.07 -11.42 16.50
C PRO A 230 2.80 -12.25 16.33
N SER A 231 1.81 -12.09 17.22
CA SER A 231 0.51 -12.78 17.10
C SER A 231 -0.40 -12.15 16.05
N ARG A 232 -0.11 -10.91 15.63
CA ARG A 232 -0.93 -10.12 14.70
C ARG A 232 -0.19 -9.67 13.45
N CYS A 233 1.13 -9.67 13.47
CA CYS A 233 1.93 -9.33 12.30
C CYS A 233 3.23 -10.14 12.17
N PHE A 234 3.74 -10.18 10.94
CA PHE A 234 5.01 -10.83 10.63
C PHE A 234 5.84 -9.97 9.68
N ALA A 235 6.94 -9.43 10.22
CA ALA A 235 7.91 -8.61 9.48
C ALA A 235 9.07 -9.46 8.94
N PHE A 236 9.41 -9.33 7.65
CA PHE A 236 10.49 -10.09 7.03
C PHE A 236 11.21 -9.32 5.91
N VAL A 237 12.49 -9.63 5.71
CA VAL A 237 13.27 -9.02 4.61
C VAL A 237 12.91 -9.68 3.29
N HIS A 238 12.47 -8.89 2.32
CA HIS A 238 12.12 -9.36 0.99
C HIS A 238 12.37 -8.28 -0.06
N ASP A 239 13.09 -8.65 -1.12
CA ASP A 239 13.20 -7.81 -2.32
C ASP A 239 12.01 -8.12 -3.24
N LEU A 240 11.18 -7.10 -3.51
CA LEU A 240 10.06 -7.20 -4.44
C LEU A 240 10.50 -7.68 -5.84
N CYS A 241 11.75 -7.41 -6.22
CA CYS A 241 12.34 -7.79 -7.49
C CYS A 241 13.02 -9.17 -7.51
N ASP A 242 13.19 -9.83 -6.37
CA ASP A 242 13.78 -11.17 -6.29
C ASP A 242 12.73 -12.22 -6.67
N GLU A 243 12.86 -12.76 -7.88
CA GLU A 243 11.90 -13.70 -8.48
C GLU A 243 11.92 -15.09 -7.83
N GLU A 244 13.07 -15.50 -7.27
CA GLU A 244 13.30 -16.84 -6.74
C GLU A 244 12.80 -16.97 -5.30
N LYS A 245 12.81 -15.87 -4.54
CA LYS A 245 12.40 -15.89 -3.13
C LYS A 245 10.88 -16.03 -2.98
N SER A 246 10.44 -17.03 -2.22
CA SER A 246 9.04 -17.24 -1.86
C SER A 246 8.57 -16.22 -0.82
N TYR A 247 7.26 -15.95 -0.81
CA TYR A 247 6.63 -15.23 0.29
C TYR A 247 6.23 -16.21 1.40
N PRO A 248 6.25 -15.81 2.69
CA PRO A 248 5.88 -16.67 3.82
C PRO A 248 4.36 -16.82 3.96
N VAL A 249 3.65 -16.86 2.83
CA VAL A 249 2.19 -16.95 2.74
C VAL A 249 1.82 -17.70 1.46
N PRO A 250 0.82 -18.60 1.46
CA PRO A 250 0.40 -19.30 0.26
C PRO A 250 -0.10 -18.36 -0.85
N LYS A 251 0.00 -18.78 -2.11
CA LYS A 251 -0.64 -18.08 -3.22
C LYS A 251 -2.16 -18.08 -3.03
N GLY A 252 -2.86 -17.06 -3.55
CA GLY A 252 -4.32 -17.03 -3.52
C GLY A 252 -4.95 -16.80 -2.14
N SER A 253 -4.22 -16.23 -1.18
CA SER A 253 -4.62 -16.22 0.24
C SER A 253 -4.69 -14.83 0.87
N LEU A 254 -4.17 -13.79 0.21
CA LEU A 254 -4.19 -12.41 0.70
C LEU A 254 -5.46 -11.69 0.29
N ASP A 255 -6.02 -10.92 1.22
CA ASP A 255 -7.14 -10.00 1.00
C ASP A 255 -6.67 -8.69 0.39
N ILE A 256 -5.59 -8.12 0.95
CA ILE A 256 -5.07 -6.81 0.58
C ILE A 256 -3.56 -6.87 0.40
N ILE A 257 -3.07 -6.26 -0.68
CA ILE A 257 -1.66 -5.92 -0.85
C ILE A 257 -1.54 -4.39 -0.89
N ILE A 258 -0.65 -3.84 -0.09
CA ILE A 258 -0.44 -2.40 0.05
C ILE A 258 0.91 -2.03 -0.58
N LEU A 259 0.87 -1.02 -1.46
CA LEU A 259 2.03 -0.44 -2.14
C LEU A 259 2.07 1.08 -1.92
N ILE A 260 2.66 1.52 -0.81
CA ILE A 260 2.76 2.96 -0.48
C ILE A 260 4.19 3.44 -0.68
N PHE A 261 4.42 4.26 -1.71
CA PHE A 261 5.72 4.83 -2.06
C PHE A 261 6.84 3.79 -2.28
N VAL A 262 6.49 2.58 -2.72
CA VAL A 262 7.44 1.48 -2.94
C VAL A 262 7.68 1.19 -4.41
N LEU A 263 6.63 1.20 -5.24
CA LEU A 263 6.77 0.82 -6.65
C LEU A 263 7.62 1.86 -7.38
N SER A 264 7.54 3.13 -7.00
CA SER A 264 8.42 4.18 -7.53
C SER A 264 9.91 3.95 -7.24
N ALA A 265 10.29 3.17 -6.24
CA ALA A 265 11.69 2.87 -5.94
C ALA A 265 12.27 1.75 -6.82
N VAL A 266 11.41 1.01 -7.53
CA VAL A 266 11.76 -0.10 -8.41
C VAL A 266 12.17 0.41 -9.78
N VAL A 267 13.16 -0.25 -10.41
CA VAL A 267 13.51 0.04 -11.80
C VAL A 267 12.35 -0.37 -12.74
N PRO A 268 11.95 0.47 -13.71
CA PRO A 268 10.75 0.23 -14.54
C PRO A 268 10.66 -1.17 -15.16
N ASP A 269 11.77 -1.68 -15.69
CA ASP A 269 11.81 -2.98 -16.39
C ASP A 269 11.44 -4.16 -15.49
N LYS A 270 11.54 -4.02 -14.17
CA LYS A 270 11.18 -5.06 -13.19
C LYS A 270 9.76 -4.90 -12.63
N MET A 271 9.10 -3.76 -12.82
CA MET A 271 7.80 -3.46 -12.22
C MET A 271 6.71 -4.46 -12.65
N GLN A 272 6.60 -4.77 -13.95
CA GLN A 272 5.54 -5.67 -14.43
C GLN A 272 5.65 -7.06 -13.79
N LYS A 273 6.87 -7.61 -13.70
CA LYS A 273 7.09 -8.91 -13.07
C LYS A 273 6.76 -8.90 -11.59
N ALA A 274 7.15 -7.84 -10.88
CA ALA A 274 6.81 -7.65 -9.48
C ALA A 274 5.28 -7.65 -9.26
N ILE A 275 4.52 -6.86 -10.04
CA ILE A 275 3.06 -6.83 -9.95
C ILE A 275 2.43 -8.19 -10.30
N ASN A 276 2.94 -8.89 -11.33
CA ASN A 276 2.48 -10.24 -11.66
C ASN A 276 2.68 -11.22 -10.51
N ARG A 277 3.78 -11.12 -9.75
CA ARG A 277 4.03 -11.94 -8.55
C ARG A 277 3.04 -11.63 -7.45
N LEU A 278 2.83 -10.35 -7.14
CA LEU A 278 1.89 -9.90 -6.11
C LEU A 278 0.44 -10.30 -6.43
N SER A 279 0.01 -10.15 -7.68
CA SER A 279 -1.33 -10.59 -8.15
C SER A 279 -1.61 -12.08 -7.87
N ARG A 280 -0.57 -12.94 -7.90
CA ARG A 280 -0.72 -14.37 -7.57
C ARG A 280 -0.96 -14.64 -6.09
N LEU A 281 -0.54 -13.75 -5.20
CA LEU A 281 -0.77 -13.88 -3.75
C LEU A 281 -2.21 -13.53 -3.35
N LEU A 282 -2.87 -12.67 -4.12
CA LEU A 282 -4.26 -12.29 -3.87
C LEU A 282 -5.23 -13.45 -4.07
N LYS A 283 -6.18 -13.58 -3.15
CA LYS A 283 -7.38 -14.41 -3.36
C LYS A 283 -8.30 -13.79 -4.42
N PRO A 284 -9.23 -14.54 -5.04
CA PRO A 284 -10.29 -13.95 -5.85
C PRO A 284 -11.08 -12.90 -5.03
N GLY A 285 -11.25 -11.69 -5.57
CA GLY A 285 -11.83 -10.56 -4.84
C GLY A 285 -10.87 -9.78 -3.92
N GLY A 286 -9.62 -10.23 -3.77
CA GLY A 286 -8.59 -9.48 -3.05
C GLY A 286 -8.09 -8.28 -3.87
N MET A 287 -7.53 -7.26 -3.21
CA MET A 287 -7.14 -6.00 -3.87
C MET A 287 -5.68 -5.62 -3.67
N VAL A 288 -5.11 -4.94 -4.66
CA VAL A 288 -3.93 -4.09 -4.50
C VAL A 288 -4.38 -2.65 -4.26
N LEU A 289 -3.84 -2.04 -3.22
CA LEU A 289 -4.00 -0.64 -2.86
C LEU A 289 -2.66 0.06 -3.06
N LEU A 290 -2.60 1.01 -3.98
CA LEU A 290 -1.37 1.73 -4.31
C LEU A 290 -1.52 3.22 -4.07
N ARG A 291 -0.50 3.82 -3.46
CA ARG A 291 -0.30 5.28 -3.50
C ARG A 291 1.16 5.59 -3.79
N ASP A 292 1.42 6.27 -4.90
CA ASP A 292 2.78 6.57 -5.32
C ASP A 292 2.90 7.94 -5.99
N TYR A 293 4.11 8.36 -6.35
CA TYR A 293 4.36 9.69 -6.92
C TYR A 293 3.79 9.82 -8.34
N GLY A 294 3.06 10.91 -8.60
CA GLY A 294 2.51 11.21 -9.92
C GLY A 294 3.42 12.11 -10.75
N ARG A 295 3.29 11.99 -12.08
CA ARG A 295 3.95 12.82 -13.10
C ARG A 295 3.78 14.30 -12.76
N TYR A 296 4.88 15.04 -12.88
CA TYR A 296 4.99 16.47 -12.60
C TYR A 296 4.84 16.89 -11.12
N ASP A 297 4.88 15.96 -10.16
CA ASP A 297 5.05 16.34 -8.75
C ASP A 297 6.26 17.27 -8.60
N MET A 298 6.17 18.25 -7.70
CA MET A 298 7.23 19.22 -7.47
C MET A 298 8.60 18.56 -7.22
N ALA A 299 8.65 17.38 -6.58
CA ALA A 299 9.90 16.65 -6.41
C ALA A 299 10.52 16.26 -7.76
N GLN A 300 9.73 15.85 -8.76
CA GLN A 300 10.21 15.59 -10.11
C GLN A 300 10.83 16.85 -10.73
N LEU A 301 10.11 17.96 -10.64
CA LEU A 301 10.49 19.22 -11.30
C LEU A 301 11.74 19.87 -10.69
N ARG A 302 12.14 19.45 -9.49
CA ARG A 302 13.31 19.97 -8.77
C ARG A 302 14.60 19.18 -8.97
N PHE A 303 14.54 18.03 -9.64
CA PHE A 303 15.76 17.29 -9.96
C PHE A 303 16.70 18.12 -10.83
N LYS A 304 18.00 18.02 -10.53
CA LYS A 304 19.06 18.66 -11.31
C LYS A 304 19.46 17.75 -12.48
N LYS A 305 20.09 18.35 -13.48
CA LYS A 305 20.75 17.62 -14.57
C LYS A 305 21.76 16.63 -13.99
N GLY A 306 21.87 15.44 -14.60
CA GLY A 306 22.74 14.37 -14.12
C GLY A 306 22.14 13.50 -13.00
N GLN A 307 20.87 13.69 -12.62
CA GLN A 307 20.15 12.83 -11.67
C GLN A 307 19.07 11.95 -12.33
N CYS A 308 18.85 12.11 -13.64
CA CYS A 308 17.93 11.27 -14.41
C CYS A 308 18.61 9.94 -14.74
N LEU A 309 18.02 8.82 -14.29
CA LEU A 309 18.46 7.46 -14.61
C LEU A 309 17.90 7.05 -15.98
N SER A 310 16.58 7.10 -16.11
CA SER A 310 15.83 6.83 -17.33
C SER A 310 14.60 7.75 -17.39
N GLY A 311 13.75 7.60 -18.42
CA GLY A 311 12.58 8.47 -18.59
C GLY A 311 11.74 8.50 -17.32
N ASN A 312 11.69 9.66 -16.68
CA ASN A 312 10.96 9.90 -15.43
C ASN A 312 11.42 9.11 -14.20
N PHE A 313 12.59 8.48 -14.26
CA PHE A 313 13.21 7.78 -13.15
C PHE A 313 14.46 8.53 -12.70
N TYR A 314 14.53 8.85 -11.41
CA TYR A 314 15.57 9.73 -10.89
C TYR A 314 16.24 9.14 -9.65
N VAL A 315 17.47 9.58 -9.39
CA VAL A 315 18.23 9.28 -8.17
C VAL A 315 18.34 10.50 -7.27
N ARG A 316 18.05 10.32 -5.98
CA ARG A 316 18.17 11.35 -4.95
C ARG A 316 19.62 11.47 -4.46
N GLY A 317 19.89 12.52 -3.67
CA GLY A 317 21.24 12.77 -3.13
C GLY A 317 21.73 11.68 -2.17
N ASP A 318 20.82 10.93 -1.56
CA ASP A 318 21.08 9.77 -0.70
C ASP A 318 21.23 8.44 -1.47
N GLY A 319 21.14 8.48 -2.81
CA GLY A 319 21.22 7.29 -3.67
C GLY A 319 19.91 6.51 -3.82
N THR A 320 18.87 6.83 -3.03
CA THR A 320 17.54 6.25 -3.24
C THR A 320 16.93 6.74 -4.55
N ARG A 321 15.96 6.00 -5.08
CA ARG A 321 15.42 6.23 -6.42
C ARG A 321 13.92 6.52 -6.37
N VAL A 322 13.44 7.16 -7.42
CA VAL A 322 12.02 7.50 -7.56
C VAL A 322 11.61 7.61 -9.00
N TYR A 323 10.57 6.87 -9.36
CA TYR A 323 9.81 6.97 -10.58
C TYR A 323 8.57 7.83 -10.35
N PHE A 324 8.17 8.60 -11.35
CA PHE A 324 6.93 9.36 -11.32
C PHE A 324 5.97 8.76 -12.35
N PHE A 325 4.79 8.35 -11.92
CA PHE A 325 3.85 7.59 -12.74
C PHE A 325 2.81 8.48 -13.41
N THR A 326 2.29 8.03 -14.56
CA THR A 326 0.97 8.44 -15.05
C THR A 326 -0.10 7.41 -14.65
N GLN A 327 -1.37 7.76 -14.82
CA GLN A 327 -2.48 6.83 -14.51
C GLN A 327 -2.48 5.64 -15.46
N GLU A 328 -2.16 5.88 -16.73
CA GLU A 328 -2.14 4.91 -17.82
C GLU A 328 -1.02 3.89 -17.65
N GLU A 329 0.16 4.34 -17.20
CA GLU A 329 1.29 3.45 -16.86
C GLU A 329 0.89 2.46 -15.76
N LEU A 330 0.25 2.94 -14.68
CA LEU A 330 -0.22 2.08 -13.60
C LEU A 330 -1.38 1.18 -14.03
N ASP A 331 -2.35 1.70 -14.79
CA ASP A 331 -3.46 0.91 -15.35
C ASP A 331 -2.94 -0.24 -16.21
N THR A 332 -1.96 0.03 -17.07
CA THR A 332 -1.30 -0.99 -17.89
C THR A 332 -0.62 -2.05 -17.01
N LEU A 333 0.15 -1.65 -16.01
CA LEU A 333 0.86 -2.57 -15.11
C LEU A 333 -0.11 -3.54 -14.41
N PHE A 334 -1.20 -3.03 -13.85
CA PHE A 334 -2.15 -3.83 -13.08
C PHE A 334 -3.09 -4.67 -13.94
N THR A 335 -3.59 -4.13 -15.05
CA THR A 335 -4.47 -4.87 -15.98
C THR A 335 -3.70 -5.98 -16.70
N THR A 336 -2.44 -5.74 -17.08
CA THR A 336 -1.54 -6.79 -17.63
C THR A 336 -1.30 -7.92 -16.62
N ALA A 337 -1.36 -7.63 -15.32
CA ALA A 337 -1.26 -8.62 -14.25
C ALA A 337 -2.58 -9.36 -13.94
N GLY A 338 -3.62 -9.16 -14.77
CA GLY A 338 -4.93 -9.80 -14.65
C GLY A 338 -5.81 -9.21 -13.54
N LEU A 339 -5.55 -7.97 -13.11
CA LEU A 339 -6.38 -7.28 -12.14
C LEU A 339 -7.34 -6.29 -12.82
N GLU A 340 -8.51 -6.11 -12.24
CA GLU A 340 -9.53 -5.18 -12.70
C GLU A 340 -9.41 -3.84 -11.98
N LYS A 341 -9.53 -2.74 -12.72
CA LYS A 341 -9.55 -1.39 -12.16
C LYS A 341 -10.82 -1.19 -11.34
N VAL A 342 -10.65 -0.92 -10.04
CA VAL A 342 -11.72 -0.42 -9.17
C VAL A 342 -11.63 1.10 -9.10
N GLN A 343 -10.41 1.63 -8.93
CA GLN A 343 -10.17 3.05 -8.80
C GLN A 343 -8.78 3.42 -9.31
N ASN A 344 -8.66 4.54 -10.02
CA ASN A 344 -7.38 5.13 -10.43
C ASN A 344 -7.55 6.65 -10.46
N LEU A 345 -6.97 7.36 -9.49
CA LEU A 345 -7.15 8.80 -9.28
C LEU A 345 -5.81 9.52 -9.22
N VAL A 346 -5.75 10.75 -9.77
CA VAL A 346 -4.65 11.68 -9.52
C VAL A 346 -5.02 12.60 -8.37
N ASP A 347 -4.26 12.53 -7.28
CA ASP A 347 -4.38 13.43 -6.14
C ASP A 347 -3.44 14.62 -6.33
N ARG A 348 -4.00 15.75 -6.76
CA ARG A 348 -3.28 17.03 -6.93
C ARG A 348 -3.54 17.92 -5.73
N ARG A 349 -2.48 18.26 -4.98
CA ARG A 349 -2.57 19.17 -3.82
C ARG A 349 -1.62 20.34 -3.94
N LEU A 350 -2.09 21.51 -3.53
CA LEU A 350 -1.23 22.67 -3.32
C LEU A 350 -0.90 22.78 -1.83
N GLN A 351 0.31 22.37 -1.45
CA GLN A 351 0.81 22.56 -0.09
C GLN A 351 1.50 23.92 0.04
N VAL A 352 1.38 24.55 1.20
CA VAL A 352 2.02 25.84 1.46
C VAL A 352 2.89 25.81 2.71
N ASN A 353 4.10 26.34 2.57
CA ASN A 353 4.97 26.65 3.69
C ASN A 353 4.85 28.16 3.97
N ARG A 354 4.12 28.51 5.03
CA ARG A 354 3.90 29.91 5.43
C ARG A 354 5.18 30.64 5.83
N GLY A 355 6.10 29.95 6.51
CA GLY A 355 7.37 30.55 6.96
C GLY A 355 8.28 30.95 5.81
N LYS A 356 8.28 30.17 4.72
CA LYS A 356 9.07 30.43 3.51
C LYS A 356 8.27 31.09 2.38
N GLN A 357 6.98 31.37 2.59
CA GLN A 357 6.04 31.83 1.55
C GLN A 357 6.13 30.98 0.27
N LEU A 358 6.28 29.67 0.44
CA LEU A 358 6.52 28.74 -0.66
C LEU A 358 5.29 27.87 -0.92
N THR A 359 4.85 27.84 -2.18
CA THR A 359 3.84 26.90 -2.67
C THR A 359 4.51 25.65 -3.24
N MET A 360 3.89 24.50 -3.05
CA MET A 360 4.41 23.19 -3.43
C MET A 360 3.29 22.38 -4.07
N TYR A 361 3.31 22.27 -5.40
CA TYR A 361 2.36 21.44 -6.14
C TYR A 361 2.76 19.98 -6.01
N ARG A 362 1.93 19.22 -5.30
CA ARG A 362 2.13 17.80 -5.07
C ARG A 362 1.19 17.00 -5.93
N VAL A 363 1.71 15.91 -6.49
CA VAL A 363 0.96 15.02 -7.35
C VAL A 363 1.24 13.59 -6.91
N TRP A 364 0.19 12.88 -6.56
CA TRP A 364 0.22 11.44 -6.29
C TRP A 364 -0.79 10.73 -7.16
N ILE A 365 -0.59 9.44 -7.36
CA ILE A 365 -1.61 8.57 -7.92
C ILE A 365 -2.05 7.60 -6.83
N GLN A 366 -3.35 7.47 -6.67
CA GLN A 366 -4.01 6.55 -5.74
C GLN A 366 -4.86 5.58 -6.54
N CYS A 367 -4.56 4.28 -6.41
CA CYS A 367 -5.23 3.24 -7.17
C CYS A 367 -5.73 2.11 -6.28
N LYS A 368 -6.80 1.46 -6.75
CA LYS A 368 -7.34 0.20 -6.24
C LYS A 368 -7.57 -0.72 -7.43
N TYR A 369 -6.98 -1.91 -7.39
CA TYR A 369 -7.19 -2.94 -8.41
C TYR A 369 -7.57 -4.25 -7.74
N CYS A 370 -8.62 -4.89 -8.22
CA CYS A 370 -9.17 -6.11 -7.64
C CYS A 370 -8.79 -7.31 -8.50
N LYS A 371 -8.48 -8.44 -7.87
CA LYS A 371 -8.41 -9.72 -8.56
C LYS A 371 -9.84 -10.18 -8.88
N PRO A 372 -10.14 -10.56 -10.13
CA PRO A 372 -11.48 -11.03 -10.50
C PRO A 372 -11.94 -12.18 -9.59
N LEU A 373 -13.25 -12.23 -9.33
CA LEU A 373 -13.86 -13.42 -8.72
C LEU A 373 -13.71 -14.59 -9.69
N LEU A 374 -13.53 -15.80 -9.18
CA LEU A 374 -13.60 -17.00 -10.01
C LEU A 374 -14.98 -17.01 -10.67
N SER A 375 -15.03 -16.98 -12.00
CA SER A 375 -16.27 -17.26 -12.72
C SER A 375 -16.74 -18.63 -12.24
N SER A 376 -17.95 -18.71 -11.70
CA SER A 376 -18.62 -20.00 -11.50
C SER A 376 -18.74 -20.64 -12.87
N THR A 377 -17.78 -21.51 -13.24
CA THR A 377 -18.03 -22.55 -14.23
C THR A 377 -19.24 -23.30 -13.73
N SER A 378 -20.39 -23.02 -14.35
CA SER A 378 -21.66 -23.69 -14.10
C SER A 378 -21.56 -25.17 -14.46
#